data_AF-A0A3B9H5L6-F1
#
_entry.id   AF-A0A3B9H5L6-F1
#
_cell.length_a   1.000
_cell.length_b   1.000
_cell.length_c   1.000
_cell.angle_alpha   90.00
_cell.angle_beta   90.00
_cell.angle_gamma   90.00
#
_symmetry.space_group_name_H-M   'P 1'
#
loop_
_entity.id
_entity.type
_entity.pdbx_description
1 polymer ?
#
loop_
_entity_poly.entity_id
_entity_poly.type
_entity_poly.pdbx_seq_one_letter_code
_entity_poly.pdbx_strand_id
1 'polypeptide(L)'
;TSLVSIENTTNRGGGKCYNIEDVRAIAHVCRENGLKYHLDGARLFNALIAKNENPTDYGDQFDSISICLSKGLGAPVGSLLLGSNDFISKAHRVRKVMGGGMRQAGYLAAAGIFALENNVARLADDHKRAKKIAELVKGAPFIAGTEEPETNILMVDLSISSAEYLKKLEDKGMLAIAFGPNRIRITTHLDVSESDIDQAISIMKNLD
;
A
#
# COMPACT_ATOMS: atom_id res chain seq x y z
N THR A 1 -23.20 7.26 14.49
CA THR A 1 -22.20 6.86 13.48
C THR A 1 -22.80 7.07 12.10
N SER A 2 -22.04 7.56 11.12
CA SER A 2 -22.55 7.83 9.75
C SER A 2 -21.80 7.07 8.65
N LEU A 3 -20.60 6.57 8.95
CA LEU A 3 -19.67 6.00 7.99
C LEU A 3 -18.87 4.88 8.67
N VAL A 4 -18.69 3.79 7.96
CA VAL A 4 -17.64 2.80 8.20
C VAL A 4 -16.57 3.00 7.13
N SER A 5 -15.31 2.95 7.53
CA SER A 5 -14.17 3.04 6.62
C SER A 5 -13.23 1.87 6.88
N ILE A 6 -12.84 1.17 5.82
CA ILE A 6 -11.76 0.17 5.88
C ILE A 6 -10.60 0.60 4.99
N GLU A 7 -9.44 -0.02 5.19
CA GLU A 7 -8.22 0.21 4.42
C GLU A 7 -7.81 -1.10 3.73
N ASN A 8 -7.69 -1.12 2.40
CA ASN A 8 -7.22 -2.32 1.68
C ASN A 8 -6.18 -1.95 0.60
N THR A 9 -4.92 -2.36 0.72
CA THR A 9 -4.32 -3.15 1.81
C THR A 9 -4.21 -2.39 3.14
N THR A 10 -4.09 -3.11 4.26
CA THR A 10 -3.95 -2.52 5.60
C THR A 10 -2.50 -2.21 5.95
N ASN A 11 -2.14 -0.94 6.11
CA ASN A 11 -0.77 -0.51 6.42
C ASN A 11 -0.32 -0.99 7.81
N ARG A 12 -1.16 -0.81 8.85
CA ARG A 12 -0.87 -1.33 10.20
C ARG A 12 -0.91 -2.85 10.28
N GLY A 13 -1.63 -3.49 9.37
CA GLY A 13 -1.64 -4.95 9.24
C GLY A 13 -0.44 -5.50 8.46
N GLY A 14 0.55 -4.68 8.06
CA GLY A 14 1.70 -5.20 7.30
C GLY A 14 1.47 -5.32 5.80
N GLY A 15 0.51 -4.57 5.25
CA GLY A 15 0.11 -4.70 3.84
C GLY A 15 -0.79 -5.90 3.56
N LYS A 16 -1.46 -6.41 4.59
CA LYS A 16 -2.42 -7.52 4.49
C LYS A 16 -3.67 -7.12 3.73
N CYS A 17 -4.21 -8.08 3.00
CA CYS A 17 -5.39 -7.91 2.16
C CYS A 17 -6.63 -8.42 2.89
N TYR A 18 -7.71 -7.66 2.82
CA TYR A 18 -9.03 -8.22 3.13
C TYR A 18 -9.38 -9.35 2.15
N ASN A 19 -10.17 -10.32 2.59
CA ASN A 19 -10.88 -11.19 1.66
C ASN A 19 -12.16 -10.49 1.20
N ILE A 20 -12.54 -10.67 -0.06
CA ILE A 20 -13.76 -10.04 -0.60
C ILE A 20 -15.03 -10.40 0.18
N GLU A 21 -15.11 -11.59 0.78
CA GLU A 21 -16.27 -11.98 1.60
C GLU A 21 -16.39 -11.17 2.89
N ASP A 22 -15.27 -10.82 3.52
CA ASP A 22 -15.26 -9.92 4.68
C ASP A 22 -15.74 -8.52 4.28
N VAL A 23 -15.31 -8.04 3.11
CA VAL A 23 -15.76 -6.77 2.53
C VAL A 23 -17.27 -6.78 2.30
N ARG A 24 -17.82 -7.86 1.74
CA ARG A 24 -19.26 -8.04 1.49
C ARG A 24 -20.07 -8.11 2.78
N ALA A 25 -19.56 -8.83 3.79
CA ALA A 25 -20.20 -8.93 5.10
C ALA A 25 -20.28 -7.56 5.80
N ILE A 26 -19.20 -6.77 5.77
CA ILE A 26 -19.20 -5.41 6.32
C ILE A 26 -20.16 -4.50 5.53
N ALA A 27 -20.16 -4.60 4.20
CA ALA A 27 -21.09 -3.84 3.36
C ALA A 27 -22.56 -4.16 3.68
N HIS A 28 -22.89 -5.43 3.94
CA HIS A 28 -24.22 -5.85 4.37
C HIS A 28 -24.62 -5.19 5.69
N VAL A 29 -23.77 -5.27 6.73
CA VAL A 29 -24.03 -4.62 8.02
C VAL A 29 -24.19 -3.10 7.86
N CYS A 30 -23.38 -2.45 7.02
CA CYS A 30 -23.52 -1.02 6.74
C CYS A 30 -24.89 -0.69 6.14
N ARG A 31 -25.34 -1.46 5.15
CA ARG A 31 -26.65 -1.28 4.52
C ARG A 31 -27.80 -1.48 5.50
N GLU A 32 -27.77 -2.53 6.32
CA GLU A 32 -28.81 -2.78 7.33
C GLU A 32 -28.93 -1.66 8.36
N ASN A 33 -27.82 -0.98 8.67
CA ASN A 33 -27.76 0.09 9.66
C ASN A 33 -27.81 1.51 9.04
N GLY A 34 -28.04 1.62 7.73
CA GLY A 34 -28.08 2.92 7.04
C GLY A 34 -26.75 3.70 7.10
N LEU A 35 -25.63 3.00 7.26
CA LEU A 35 -24.28 3.58 7.30
C LEU A 35 -23.69 3.64 5.90
N LYS A 36 -22.92 4.69 5.62
CA LYS A 36 -22.07 4.74 4.43
C LYS A 36 -20.86 3.83 4.59
N TYR A 37 -20.32 3.36 3.47
CA TYR A 37 -19.13 2.53 3.45
C TYR A 37 -18.05 3.09 2.50
N HIS A 38 -16.87 3.38 3.06
CA HIS A 38 -15.72 3.91 2.34
C HIS A 38 -14.54 2.92 2.34
N LEU A 39 -13.86 2.85 1.20
CA LEU A 39 -12.57 2.18 1.08
C LEU A 39 -11.43 3.19 0.94
N ASP A 40 -10.51 3.20 1.89
CA ASP A 40 -9.15 3.67 1.64
C ASP A 40 -8.39 2.60 0.84
N GLY A 41 -8.37 2.80 -0.47
CA GLY A 41 -7.74 1.93 -1.45
C GLY A 41 -6.37 2.44 -1.88
N ALA A 42 -5.62 3.10 -1.00
CA ALA A 42 -4.29 3.63 -1.30
C ALA A 42 -3.34 2.59 -1.93
N ARG A 43 -3.56 1.30 -1.67
CA ARG A 43 -2.86 0.16 -2.31
C ARG A 43 -3.84 -0.92 -2.79
N LEU A 44 -5.05 -0.55 -3.22
CA LEU A 44 -6.07 -1.51 -3.65
C LEU A 44 -5.56 -2.42 -4.78
N PHE A 45 -4.83 -1.88 -5.75
CA PHE A 45 -4.27 -2.69 -6.84
C PHE A 45 -3.24 -3.74 -6.35
N ASN A 46 -2.54 -3.50 -5.24
CA ASN A 46 -1.72 -4.55 -4.64
C ASN A 46 -2.60 -5.69 -4.08
N ALA A 47 -3.75 -5.36 -3.46
CA ALA A 47 -4.67 -6.37 -2.96
C ALA A 47 -5.31 -7.18 -4.09
N LEU A 48 -5.78 -6.51 -5.14
CA LEU A 48 -6.38 -7.15 -6.32
C LEU A 48 -5.42 -8.15 -6.98
N ILE A 49 -4.14 -7.75 -7.15
CA ILE A 49 -3.12 -8.65 -7.70
C ILE A 49 -2.82 -9.82 -6.76
N ALA A 50 -2.68 -9.56 -5.46
CA ALA A 50 -2.32 -10.61 -4.49
C ALA A 50 -3.44 -11.65 -4.29
N LYS A 51 -4.71 -11.24 -4.40
CA LYS A 51 -5.88 -12.10 -4.24
C LYS A 51 -6.46 -12.61 -5.56
N ASN A 52 -5.95 -12.12 -6.70
CA ASN A 52 -6.49 -12.41 -8.03
C ASN A 52 -7.99 -12.07 -8.14
N GLU A 53 -8.36 -10.88 -7.67
CA GLU A 53 -9.74 -10.39 -7.60
C GLU A 53 -10.02 -9.34 -8.69
N ASN A 54 -11.28 -9.25 -9.12
CA ASN A 54 -11.68 -8.28 -10.15
C ASN A 54 -11.97 -6.91 -9.51
N PRO A 55 -11.41 -5.79 -10.03
CA PRO A 55 -11.76 -4.46 -9.56
C PRO A 55 -13.27 -4.17 -9.47
N THR A 56 -14.09 -4.74 -10.35
CA THR A 56 -15.55 -4.53 -10.34
C THR A 56 -16.22 -5.08 -9.10
N ASP A 57 -15.68 -6.15 -8.50
CA ASP A 57 -16.23 -6.75 -7.28
C ASP A 57 -16.19 -5.78 -6.09
N TYR A 58 -15.25 -4.84 -6.10
CA TYR A 58 -15.13 -3.79 -5.09
C TYR A 58 -16.08 -2.62 -5.36
N GLY A 59 -16.24 -2.21 -6.62
CA GLY A 59 -17.09 -1.08 -7.00
C GLY A 59 -18.52 -1.19 -6.46
N ASP A 60 -19.08 -2.40 -6.43
CA ASP A 60 -20.45 -2.66 -5.98
C ASP A 60 -20.62 -2.69 -4.45
N GLN A 61 -19.53 -2.75 -3.69
CA GLN A 61 -19.61 -2.86 -2.22
C GLN A 61 -19.52 -1.52 -1.51
N PHE A 62 -18.89 -0.50 -2.10
CA PHE A 62 -18.60 0.76 -1.41
C PHE A 62 -19.40 1.93 -1.98
N ASP A 63 -19.84 2.84 -1.10
CA ASP A 63 -20.39 4.14 -1.52
C ASP A 63 -19.31 5.05 -2.10
N SER A 64 -18.07 4.88 -1.66
CA SER A 64 -16.92 5.62 -2.17
C SER A 64 -15.61 4.87 -1.99
N ILE A 65 -14.69 5.07 -2.92
CA ILE A 65 -13.35 4.46 -2.91
C ILE A 65 -12.33 5.55 -3.13
N SER A 66 -11.23 5.55 -2.38
CA SER A 66 -10.05 6.34 -2.74
C SER A 66 -8.97 5.43 -3.32
N ILE A 67 -8.27 5.91 -4.35
CA ILE A 67 -7.15 5.19 -4.99
C ILE A 67 -5.95 6.12 -4.99
N CYS A 68 -4.77 5.63 -4.62
CA CYS A 68 -3.54 6.40 -4.76
C CYS A 68 -2.78 5.98 -6.02
N LEU A 69 -2.39 6.96 -6.83
CA LEU A 69 -1.64 6.77 -8.07
C LEU A 69 -0.13 6.90 -7.83
N SER A 70 0.27 7.64 -6.78
CA SER A 70 1.66 7.96 -6.48
C SER A 70 2.31 7.05 -5.42
N LYS A 71 2.03 5.76 -5.53
CA LYS A 71 2.68 4.69 -4.72
C LYS A 71 3.24 3.62 -5.66
N GLY A 72 2.87 2.36 -5.49
CA GLY A 72 3.34 1.25 -6.35
C GLY A 72 3.00 1.43 -7.84
N LEU A 73 1.97 2.22 -8.16
CA LEU A 73 1.60 2.58 -9.52
C LEU A 73 2.59 3.57 -10.19
N GLY A 74 3.37 4.33 -9.43
CA GLY A 74 4.48 5.12 -9.98
C GLY A 74 4.13 6.48 -10.59
N ALA A 75 2.90 6.98 -10.45
CA ALA A 75 2.62 8.36 -10.85
C ALA A 75 3.34 9.34 -9.90
N PRO A 76 3.80 10.52 -10.38
CA PRO A 76 4.53 11.46 -9.52
C PRO A 76 3.65 12.07 -8.43
N VAL A 77 2.39 12.35 -8.75
CA VAL A 77 1.39 12.93 -7.84
C VAL A 77 0.03 12.38 -8.23
N GLY A 78 -0.80 12.07 -7.25
CA GLY A 78 -2.25 11.94 -7.49
C GLY A 78 -2.92 10.87 -6.67
N SER A 79 -4.19 11.13 -6.39
CA SER A 79 -5.16 10.16 -5.89
C SER A 79 -6.50 10.43 -6.58
N LEU A 80 -7.34 9.41 -6.67
CA LEU A 80 -8.70 9.47 -7.19
C LEU A 80 -9.68 9.22 -6.04
N LEU A 81 -10.80 9.91 -6.08
CA LEU A 81 -11.96 9.62 -5.25
C LEU A 81 -13.10 9.22 -6.19
N LEU A 82 -13.61 8.01 -6.00
CA LEU A 82 -14.70 7.41 -6.77
C LEU A 82 -15.95 7.35 -5.89
N GLY A 83 -17.12 7.46 -6.52
CA GLY A 83 -18.43 7.39 -5.87
C GLY A 83 -19.53 7.91 -6.80
N SER A 84 -20.74 8.06 -6.28
CA SER A 84 -21.88 8.55 -7.08
C SER A 84 -21.69 10.01 -7.54
N ASN A 85 -22.40 10.39 -8.61
CA ASN A 85 -22.36 11.77 -9.13
C ASN A 85 -22.69 12.82 -8.06
N ASP A 86 -23.71 12.56 -7.22
CA ASP A 86 -24.10 13.46 -6.14
C ASP A 86 -23.02 13.60 -5.07
N PHE A 87 -22.33 12.49 -4.74
CA PHE A 87 -21.22 12.47 -3.81
C PHE A 87 -20.02 13.25 -4.36
N ILE A 88 -19.63 13.00 -5.61
CA ILE A 88 -18.50 13.67 -6.27
C ILE A 88 -18.76 15.17 -6.45
N SER A 89 -20.00 15.58 -6.74
CA SER A 89 -20.37 16.99 -6.82
C SER A 89 -20.11 17.73 -5.51
N LYS A 90 -20.44 17.11 -4.37
CA LYS A 90 -20.12 17.65 -3.03
C LYS A 90 -18.62 17.62 -2.76
N ALA A 91 -17.94 16.52 -3.12
CA ALA A 91 -16.49 16.38 -2.96
C ALA A 91 -15.71 17.45 -3.74
N HIS A 92 -16.18 17.88 -4.92
CA HIS A 92 -15.56 18.98 -5.67
C HIS A 92 -15.60 20.30 -4.91
N ARG A 93 -16.70 20.60 -4.22
CA ARG A 93 -16.78 21.79 -3.35
C ARG A 93 -15.77 21.72 -2.22
N VAL A 94 -15.70 20.58 -1.53
CA VAL A 94 -14.70 20.35 -0.47
C VAL A 94 -13.27 20.47 -1.01
N ARG A 95 -12.97 19.84 -2.15
CA ARG A 95 -11.68 19.95 -2.83
C ARG A 95 -11.31 21.41 -3.10
N LYS A 96 -12.26 22.26 -3.50
CA LYS A 96 -12.00 23.68 -3.74
C LYS A 96 -11.70 24.44 -2.44
N VAL A 97 -12.43 24.15 -1.37
CA VAL A 97 -12.22 24.74 -0.03
C VAL A 97 -10.84 24.35 0.52
N MET A 98 -10.45 23.09 0.36
CA MET A 98 -9.15 22.55 0.80
C MET A 98 -7.98 22.92 -0.12
N GLY A 99 -8.20 23.72 -1.18
CA GLY A 99 -7.15 24.16 -2.09
C GLY A 99 -6.71 23.15 -3.17
N GLY A 100 -7.32 21.97 -3.25
CA GLY A 100 -7.00 20.94 -4.24
C GLY A 100 -7.53 21.20 -5.67
N GLY A 101 -8.17 22.35 -5.90
CA GLY A 101 -8.67 22.77 -7.21
C GLY A 101 -7.58 23.32 -8.11
N MET A 102 -6.63 22.47 -8.49
CA MET A 102 -5.50 22.79 -9.37
C MET A 102 -5.97 23.22 -10.77
N ARG A 103 -5.12 23.97 -11.49
CA ARG A 103 -5.37 24.42 -12.86
C ARG A 103 -4.95 23.35 -13.87
N GLN A 104 -3.81 23.50 -14.53
CA GLN A 104 -3.36 22.63 -15.63
C GLN A 104 -2.92 21.23 -15.16
N ALA A 105 -3.61 20.58 -14.22
CA ALA A 105 -3.25 19.26 -13.67
C ALA A 105 -3.37 18.08 -14.66
N GLY A 106 -3.64 18.34 -15.95
CA GLY A 106 -3.75 17.33 -16.99
C GLY A 106 -2.47 16.50 -17.19
N TYR A 107 -1.28 17.10 -17.01
CA TYR A 107 -0.02 16.36 -17.09
C TYR A 107 0.14 15.35 -15.93
N LEU A 108 -0.34 15.67 -14.73
CA LEU A 108 -0.37 14.72 -13.61
C LEU A 108 -1.39 13.62 -13.85
N ALA A 109 -2.56 13.98 -14.37
CA ALA A 109 -3.60 13.01 -14.72
C ALA A 109 -3.13 12.04 -15.82
N ALA A 110 -2.39 12.52 -16.83
CA ALA A 110 -1.82 11.68 -17.87
C ALA A 110 -0.84 10.63 -17.31
N ALA A 111 0.02 11.01 -16.35
CA ALA A 111 0.86 10.04 -15.65
C ALA A 111 0.04 9.02 -14.85
N GLY A 112 -1.09 9.46 -14.27
CA GLY A 112 -2.07 8.57 -13.62
C GLY A 112 -2.71 7.55 -14.57
N ILE A 113 -3.12 7.99 -15.76
CA ILE A 113 -3.68 7.11 -16.81
C ILE A 113 -2.62 6.08 -17.23
N PHE A 114 -1.42 6.55 -17.56
CA PHE A 114 -0.30 5.66 -17.92
C PHE A 114 -0.04 4.61 -16.84
N ALA A 115 -0.03 5.02 -15.57
CA ALA A 115 0.18 4.12 -14.45
C ALA A 115 -0.91 3.04 -14.32
N LEU A 116 -2.18 3.40 -14.51
CA LEU A 116 -3.29 2.44 -14.47
C LEU A 116 -3.25 1.46 -15.65
N GLU A 117 -2.86 1.92 -16.83
CA GLU A 117 -2.83 1.08 -18.04
C GLU A 117 -1.60 0.16 -18.10
N ASN A 118 -0.47 0.56 -17.51
CA ASN A 118 0.82 -0.12 -17.72
C ASN A 118 1.40 -0.73 -16.43
N ASN A 119 1.12 -0.16 -15.25
CA ASN A 119 1.86 -0.49 -14.04
C ASN A 119 1.11 -1.40 -13.06
N VAL A 120 -0.15 -1.78 -13.33
CA VAL A 120 -0.93 -2.62 -12.41
C VAL A 120 -0.38 -4.05 -12.32
N ALA A 121 -0.18 -4.72 -13.46
CA ALA A 121 0.23 -6.13 -13.48
C ALA A 121 1.62 -6.34 -12.86
N ARG A 122 2.56 -5.41 -13.06
CA ARG A 122 3.92 -5.48 -12.51
C ARG A 122 3.99 -5.38 -10.99
N LEU A 123 2.91 -4.99 -10.29
CA LEU A 123 2.87 -5.02 -8.83
C LEU A 123 3.14 -6.42 -8.26
N ALA A 124 2.88 -7.47 -9.05
CA ALA A 124 3.24 -8.85 -8.71
C ALA A 124 4.76 -9.02 -8.50
N ASP A 125 5.60 -8.27 -9.23
CA ASP A 125 7.05 -8.35 -9.06
C ASP A 125 7.50 -7.69 -7.77
N ASP A 126 6.85 -6.59 -7.36
CA ASP A 126 7.07 -5.98 -6.05
C ASP A 126 6.73 -6.97 -4.93
N HIS A 127 5.63 -7.73 -5.07
CA HIS A 127 5.25 -8.77 -4.10
C HIS A 127 6.29 -9.89 -4.02
N LYS A 128 6.75 -10.41 -5.18
CA LYS A 128 7.78 -11.45 -5.23
C LYS A 128 9.07 -11.01 -4.53
N ARG A 129 9.49 -9.77 -4.77
CA ARG A 129 10.69 -9.19 -4.14
C ARG A 129 10.55 -9.07 -2.63
N ALA A 130 9.39 -8.62 -2.14
CA ALA A 130 9.14 -8.55 -0.70
C ALA A 130 9.22 -9.94 -0.06
N LYS A 131 8.62 -10.97 -0.70
CA LYS A 131 8.70 -12.37 -0.25
C LYS A 131 10.14 -12.89 -0.26
N LYS A 132 10.90 -12.64 -1.33
CA LYS A 132 12.31 -13.03 -1.46
C LYS A 132 13.16 -12.44 -0.34
N ILE A 133 13.00 -11.15 -0.01
CA ILE A 133 13.70 -10.55 1.14
C ILE A 133 13.30 -11.27 2.42
N ALA A 134 11.99 -11.41 2.68
CA ALA A 134 11.46 -12.00 3.91
C ALA A 134 12.00 -13.42 4.14
N GLU A 135 12.09 -14.24 3.10
CA GLU A 135 12.60 -15.60 3.19
C GLU A 135 14.10 -15.64 3.44
N LEU A 136 14.86 -14.83 2.70
CA LEU A 136 16.31 -14.94 2.71
C LEU A 136 16.96 -14.29 3.92
N VAL A 137 16.33 -13.32 4.57
CA VAL A 137 16.89 -12.65 5.77
C VAL A 137 16.52 -13.34 7.09
N LYS A 138 15.78 -14.45 7.05
CA LYS A 138 15.48 -15.24 8.25
C LYS A 138 16.77 -15.67 8.95
N GLY A 139 16.87 -15.36 10.25
CA GLY A 139 18.04 -15.67 11.06
C GLY A 139 19.25 -14.76 10.83
N ALA A 140 19.13 -13.69 10.03
CA ALA A 140 20.17 -12.68 9.91
C ALA A 140 20.37 -11.92 11.24
N PRO A 141 21.54 -11.29 11.45
CA PRO A 141 21.81 -10.50 12.64
C PRO A 141 20.71 -9.50 12.96
N PHE A 142 20.37 -9.43 14.24
CA PHE A 142 19.35 -8.54 14.81
C PHE A 142 17.91 -8.77 14.35
N ILE A 143 17.63 -9.72 13.46
CA ILE A 143 16.28 -10.05 13.02
C ILE A 143 15.67 -11.08 13.97
N ALA A 144 14.67 -10.66 14.75
CA ALA A 144 13.90 -11.53 15.62
C ALA A 144 12.79 -12.29 14.86
N GLY A 145 12.29 -11.72 13.77
CA GLY A 145 11.27 -12.35 12.94
C GLY A 145 10.93 -11.58 11.67
N THR A 146 10.39 -12.29 10.69
CA THR A 146 9.85 -11.71 9.45
C THR A 146 8.44 -12.27 9.25
N GLU A 147 7.46 -11.40 9.07
CA GLU A 147 6.14 -11.84 8.61
C GLU A 147 6.20 -12.21 7.12
N GLU A 148 5.43 -13.22 6.70
CA GLU A 148 5.28 -13.51 5.27
C GLU A 148 4.44 -12.42 4.61
N PRO A 149 5.01 -11.64 3.67
CA PRO A 149 4.30 -10.52 3.07
C PRO A 149 3.28 -11.02 2.04
N GLU A 150 2.04 -10.51 2.14
CA GLU A 150 1.01 -10.77 1.12
C GLU A 150 1.19 -9.88 -0.11
N THR A 151 1.78 -8.70 0.07
CA THR A 151 1.98 -7.70 -0.98
C THR A 151 3.41 -7.17 -0.99
N ASN A 152 3.62 -5.89 -1.26
CA ASN A 152 4.94 -5.26 -1.40
C ASN A 152 5.49 -4.69 -0.08
N ILE A 153 4.82 -4.96 1.05
CA ILE A 153 5.23 -4.49 2.38
C ILE A 153 5.74 -5.68 3.17
N LEU A 154 6.94 -5.55 3.72
CA LEU A 154 7.54 -6.51 4.64
C LEU A 154 7.71 -5.86 6.02
N MET A 155 7.16 -6.50 7.04
CA MET A 155 7.40 -6.18 8.44
C MET A 155 8.50 -7.07 8.99
N VAL A 156 9.51 -6.46 9.63
CA VAL A 156 10.65 -7.15 10.24
C VAL A 156 10.74 -6.76 11.70
N ASP A 157 10.62 -7.77 12.57
CA ASP A 157 10.81 -7.63 14.00
C ASP A 157 12.30 -7.81 14.34
N LEU A 158 12.78 -6.99 15.26
CA LEU A 158 14.20 -6.83 15.57
C LEU A 158 14.47 -7.17 17.04
N SER A 159 15.65 -7.72 17.32
CA SER A 159 16.12 -7.95 18.69
C SER A 159 16.78 -6.71 19.32
N ILE A 160 17.05 -5.68 18.52
CA ILE A 160 17.54 -4.37 18.94
C ILE A 160 16.51 -3.28 18.62
N SER A 161 16.81 -2.03 18.98
CA SER A 161 15.93 -0.91 18.63
C SER A 161 15.89 -0.67 17.11
N SER A 162 14.74 -0.28 16.59
CA SER A 162 14.58 0.08 15.17
C SER A 162 15.47 1.26 14.79
N ALA A 163 15.68 2.22 15.70
CA ALA A 163 16.57 3.36 15.49
C ALA A 163 18.03 2.91 15.25
N GLU A 164 18.53 1.98 16.08
CA GLU A 164 19.89 1.45 15.94
C GLU A 164 20.04 0.63 14.65
N TYR A 165 19.10 -0.26 14.36
CA TYR A 165 19.14 -1.08 13.15
C TYR A 165 19.06 -0.24 11.87
N LEU A 166 18.18 0.76 11.83
CA LEU A 166 18.07 1.68 10.69
C LEU A 166 19.34 2.50 10.49
N LYS A 167 20.01 2.91 11.57
CA LYS A 167 21.30 3.60 11.47
C LYS A 167 22.35 2.69 10.81
N LYS A 168 22.44 1.43 11.24
CA LYS A 168 23.35 0.43 10.65
C LYS A 168 23.03 0.18 9.16
N LEU A 169 21.75 0.12 8.79
CA LEU A 169 21.33 0.00 7.38
C LEU A 169 21.72 1.24 6.55
N GLU A 170 21.44 2.43 7.07
CA GLU A 170 21.74 3.70 6.39
C GLU A 170 23.24 3.85 6.13
N ASP A 171 24.09 3.48 7.09
CA ASP A 171 25.55 3.51 6.96
C ASP A 171 26.06 2.54 5.87
N LYS A 172 25.25 1.55 5.45
CA LYS A 172 25.51 0.66 4.30
C LYS A 172 24.75 1.05 3.03
N GLY A 173 24.06 2.19 3.04
CA GLY A 173 23.31 2.72 1.88
C GLY A 173 21.91 2.13 1.70
N MET A 174 21.34 1.46 2.70
CA MET A 174 19.98 0.91 2.65
C MET A 174 19.03 1.75 3.52
N LEU A 175 17.89 2.16 2.96
CA LEU A 175 16.87 2.91 3.67
C LEU A 175 15.63 2.05 3.94
N ALA A 176 15.12 2.16 5.17
CA ALA A 176 13.84 1.58 5.60
C ALA A 176 13.19 2.51 6.62
N ILE A 177 11.99 2.18 7.09
CA ILE A 177 11.24 3.04 8.02
C ILE A 177 10.94 2.30 9.33
N ALA A 178 11.07 2.99 10.45
CA ALA A 178 10.69 2.45 11.76
C ALA A 178 9.17 2.22 11.83
N PHE A 179 8.76 1.11 12.42
CA PHE A 179 7.36 0.76 12.63
C PHE A 179 7.12 0.28 14.07
N GLY A 180 7.62 1.06 15.03
CA GLY A 180 7.62 0.75 16.45
C GLY A 180 9.05 0.65 17.01
N PRO A 181 9.20 0.42 18.33
CA PRO A 181 10.50 0.42 18.99
C PRO A 181 11.47 -0.67 18.51
N ASN A 182 10.94 -1.83 18.09
CA ASN A 182 11.73 -3.01 17.68
C ASN A 182 11.22 -3.61 16.37
N ARG A 183 10.64 -2.78 15.50
CA ARG A 183 10.10 -3.24 14.21
C ARG A 183 10.41 -2.20 13.15
N ILE A 184 10.75 -2.68 11.95
CA ILE A 184 10.89 -1.84 10.75
C ILE A 184 9.94 -2.33 9.65
N ARG A 185 9.68 -1.44 8.70
CA ARG A 185 8.92 -1.70 7.49
C ARG A 185 9.82 -1.47 6.27
N ILE A 186 9.93 -2.49 5.43
CA ILE A 186 10.55 -2.43 4.11
C ILE A 186 9.42 -2.42 3.07
N THR A 187 9.56 -1.65 2.01
CA THR A 187 8.57 -1.59 0.93
C THR A 187 9.26 -1.66 -0.42
N THR A 188 8.90 -2.65 -1.22
CA THR A 188 9.40 -2.81 -2.60
C THR A 188 8.54 -1.99 -3.58
N HIS A 189 9.17 -1.48 -4.63
CA HIS A 189 8.51 -0.70 -5.67
C HIS A 189 9.29 -0.76 -6.99
N LEU A 190 8.74 -0.13 -8.03
CA LEU A 190 9.24 -0.18 -9.40
C LEU A 190 10.67 0.32 -9.59
N ASP A 191 11.15 1.22 -8.74
CA ASP A 191 12.51 1.77 -8.84
C ASP A 191 13.56 0.90 -8.14
N VAL A 192 13.15 -0.18 -7.46
CA VAL A 192 14.07 -1.14 -6.85
C VAL A 192 14.26 -2.29 -7.81
N SER A 193 15.47 -2.44 -8.35
CA SER A 193 15.85 -3.50 -9.27
C SER A 193 16.12 -4.82 -8.54
N GLU A 194 16.26 -5.92 -9.29
CA GLU A 194 16.61 -7.22 -8.70
C GLU A 194 18.00 -7.19 -8.02
N SER A 195 18.95 -6.46 -8.60
CA SER A 195 20.28 -6.26 -7.99
C SER A 195 20.21 -5.48 -6.68
N ASP A 196 19.31 -4.49 -6.57
CA ASP A 196 19.12 -3.76 -5.31
C ASP A 196 18.54 -4.67 -4.22
N ILE A 197 17.65 -5.60 -4.60
CA ILE A 197 17.09 -6.62 -3.68
C ILE A 197 18.20 -7.56 -3.19
N ASP A 198 19.04 -8.06 -4.09
CA ASP A 198 20.16 -8.93 -3.72
C ASP A 198 21.18 -8.20 -2.82
N GLN A 199 21.45 -6.92 -3.12
CA GLN A 199 22.30 -6.08 -2.27
C GLN A 199 21.68 -5.86 -0.90
N ALA A 200 20.39 -5.54 -0.81
CA ALA A 200 19.68 -5.36 0.46
C ALA A 200 19.75 -6.63 1.33
N ILE A 201 19.52 -7.80 0.73
CA ILE A 201 19.63 -9.09 1.43
C ILE A 201 21.06 -9.31 1.93
N SER A 202 22.06 -9.03 1.10
CA SER A 202 23.47 -9.14 1.47
C SER A 202 23.82 -8.20 2.63
N ILE A 203 23.37 -6.95 2.60
CA ILE A 203 23.55 -5.97 3.69
C ILE A 203 22.94 -6.54 4.97
N MET A 204 21.65 -6.90 4.94
CA MET A 204 20.93 -7.37 6.14
C MET A 204 21.56 -8.62 6.77
N LYS A 205 22.11 -9.53 5.95
CA LYS A 205 22.80 -10.75 6.43
C LYS A 205 24.15 -10.49 7.08
N ASN A 206 24.83 -9.42 6.69
CA ASN A 206 26.20 -9.12 7.10
C ASN A 206 26.27 -7.88 8.02
N LEU A 207 25.17 -7.50 8.64
CA LEU A 207 25.14 -6.43 9.63
C LEU A 207 25.88 -6.85 10.91
N ASP A 208 26.75 -5.97 11.38
CA ASP A 208 27.45 -6.00 12.66
C ASP A 208 26.93 -4.91 13.60
#